data_AF-A0A975G331-F1
#
_entry.id   AF-A0A975G331-F1
#
_cell.length_a   1.000
_cell.length_b   1.000
_cell.length_c   1.000
_cell.angle_alpha   90.00
_cell.angle_beta   90.00
_cell.angle_gamma   90.00
#
_symmetry.space_group_name_H-M   'P 1'
#
loop_
_entity.id
_entity.type
_entity.pdbx_description
1 polymer ?
#
loop_
_entity_poly.entity_id
_entity_poly.type
_entity_poly.pdbx_seq_one_letter_code
_entity_poly.pdbx_strand_id
1 'polypeptide(L)'
;MFISSDLADPQPLDPAQTRALRHGLILQRLVEVGMTLLGAVEREALARAEAVEAAMIAGRTLPPPSPQDPGLSFSRISRAVRLTLALEARVAEGQVAQPVAAEPPPPRPICAEEEARMERIAERKAHAQEAVEKLIDAAPAGEAEALHNALAERLEDAPDEAEFERAPVSRLIERICADLGVEPDWDLWEDEPWARNEATRRVRGSPYARRRTRVEPRSAPAGRREAADDG
;
A
#
# COMPACT_ATOMS: atom_id res chain seq x y z
N MET A 1 10.10 53.32 18.81
CA MET A 1 9.12 52.45 18.15
C MET A 1 9.62 51.02 18.34
N PHE A 2 9.26 50.38 19.45
CA PHE A 2 9.66 49.00 19.76
C PHE A 2 8.54 48.09 19.31
N ILE A 3 8.80 47.27 18.29
CA ILE A 3 7.92 46.16 17.92
C ILE A 3 8.09 45.16 19.06
N SER A 4 7.15 45.11 20.00
CA SER A 4 7.04 43.99 20.94
C SER A 4 6.71 42.76 20.10
N SER A 5 7.74 42.05 19.68
CA SER A 5 7.64 40.68 19.22
C SER A 5 7.21 39.85 20.41
N ASP A 6 5.90 39.80 20.62
CA ASP A 6 5.24 38.80 21.43
C ASP A 6 5.43 37.46 20.70
N LEU A 7 6.64 36.92 20.85
CA LEU A 7 7.08 35.65 20.29
C LEU A 7 6.40 34.58 21.15
N ALA A 8 5.11 34.36 20.90
CA ALA A 8 4.35 33.33 21.57
C ALA A 8 5.12 32.00 21.49
N ASP A 9 5.41 31.41 22.64
CA ASP A 9 6.08 30.11 22.70
C ASP A 9 5.30 29.12 21.82
N PRO A 10 5.99 28.40 20.92
CA PRO A 10 5.33 27.45 20.03
C PRO A 10 4.60 26.42 20.89
N GLN A 11 3.26 26.43 20.82
CA GLN A 11 2.46 25.44 21.51
C GLN A 11 2.89 24.05 21.05
N PRO A 12 3.15 23.10 21.97
CA PRO A 12 3.53 21.76 21.61
C PRO A 12 2.45 21.13 20.74
N LEU A 13 2.86 20.51 19.63
CA LEU A 13 1.95 19.82 18.72
C LEU A 13 1.21 18.69 19.46
N ASP A 14 -0.08 18.54 19.16
CA ASP A 14 -0.86 17.39 19.62
C ASP A 14 -0.21 16.09 19.10
N PRO A 15 -0.06 15.04 19.93
CA PRO A 15 0.35 13.70 19.50
C PRO A 15 -0.35 13.18 18.22
N ALA A 16 -1.60 13.56 17.95
CA ALA A 16 -2.26 13.24 16.69
C ALA A 16 -1.60 13.93 15.47
N GLN A 17 -1.26 15.21 15.60
CA GLN A 17 -0.59 15.98 14.55
C GLN A 17 0.83 15.47 14.31
N THR A 18 1.59 15.16 15.37
CA THR A 18 2.94 14.57 15.24
C THR A 18 2.92 13.24 14.47
N ARG A 19 1.88 12.41 14.68
CA ARG A 19 1.71 11.14 13.94
C ARG A 19 1.34 11.37 12.49
N ALA A 20 0.37 12.24 12.21
CA ALA A 20 -0.01 12.57 10.83
C ALA A 20 1.18 13.12 10.03
N LEU A 21 2.01 13.97 10.65
CA LEU A 21 3.24 14.45 10.03
C LEU A 21 4.24 13.32 9.76
N ARG A 22 4.43 12.40 10.72
CA ARG A 22 5.28 11.22 10.52
C ARG A 22 4.78 10.36 9.34
N HIS A 23 3.47 10.14 9.23
CA HIS A 23 2.89 9.39 8.11
C HIS A 23 3.07 10.08 6.79
N GLY A 24 2.79 11.39 6.73
CA GLY A 24 3.05 12.19 5.54
C GLY A 24 4.50 12.06 5.08
N LEU A 25 5.46 12.14 6.01
CA LEU A 25 6.88 11.95 5.69
C LEU A 25 7.21 10.55 5.17
N ILE A 26 6.63 9.49 5.74
CA ILE A 26 6.87 8.11 5.27
C ILE A 26 6.25 7.89 3.87
N LEU A 27 5.02 8.34 3.67
CA LEU A 27 4.33 8.21 2.38
C LEU A 27 5.03 9.04 1.30
N GLN A 28 5.44 10.27 1.63
CA GLN A 28 6.27 11.10 0.76
C GLN A 28 7.57 10.38 0.40
N ARG A 29 8.23 9.75 1.39
CA ARG A 29 9.46 8.99 1.14
C ARG A 29 9.23 7.79 0.20
N LEU A 30 8.09 7.11 0.31
CA LEU A 30 7.72 6.03 -0.61
C LEU A 30 7.50 6.56 -2.03
N VAL A 31 6.84 7.71 -2.19
CA VAL A 31 6.67 8.36 -3.49
C VAL A 31 8.03 8.73 -4.09
N GLU A 32 8.95 9.32 -3.31
CA GLU A 32 10.30 9.64 -3.77
C GLU A 32 11.08 8.40 -4.24
N VAL A 33 10.99 7.30 -3.48
CA VAL A 33 11.60 6.02 -3.86
C VAL A 33 10.97 5.49 -5.15
N GLY A 34 9.64 5.50 -5.26
CA GLY A 34 8.92 5.11 -6.47
C GLY A 34 9.34 5.93 -7.69
N MET A 35 9.42 7.26 -7.57
CA MET A 35 9.88 8.14 -8.65
C MET A 35 11.34 7.89 -9.05
N THR A 36 12.19 7.57 -8.06
CA THR A 36 13.59 7.19 -8.33
C THR A 36 13.66 5.88 -9.12
N LEU A 37 12.85 4.88 -8.75
CA LEU A 37 12.76 3.60 -9.45
C LEU A 37 12.19 3.79 -10.86
N LEU A 38 11.17 4.63 -11.06
CA LEU A 38 10.64 4.96 -12.39
C LEU A 38 11.73 5.52 -13.30
N GLY A 39 12.53 6.47 -12.80
CA GLY A 39 13.64 7.03 -13.58
C GLY A 39 14.74 5.99 -13.90
N ALA A 40 14.92 4.97 -13.06
CA ALA A 40 15.83 3.88 -13.35
C ALA A 40 15.30 2.96 -14.47
N VAL A 41 14.01 2.60 -14.41
CA VAL A 41 13.33 1.80 -15.43
C VAL A 41 13.31 2.52 -16.78
N GLU A 42 13.08 3.84 -16.79
CA GLU A 42 13.13 4.65 -18.01
C GLU A 42 14.53 4.61 -18.66
N ARG A 43 15.59 4.82 -17.87
CA ARG A 43 16.98 4.74 -18.36
C ARG A 43 17.32 3.37 -18.91
N GLU A 44 16.87 2.30 -18.25
CA GLU A 44 17.06 0.93 -18.72
C GLU A 44 16.33 0.68 -20.04
N ALA A 45 15.08 1.14 -20.16
CA ALA A 45 14.29 1.01 -21.37
C ALA A 45 14.93 1.73 -22.56
N LEU A 46 15.44 2.96 -22.34
CA LEU A 46 16.17 3.73 -23.36
C LEU A 46 17.47 3.03 -23.76
N ALA A 47 18.30 2.62 -22.79
CA ALA A 47 19.55 1.91 -23.07
C ALA A 47 19.31 0.61 -23.86
N ARG A 48 18.21 -0.10 -23.56
CA ARG A 48 17.81 -1.30 -24.31
C ARG A 48 17.36 -0.97 -25.73
N ALA A 49 16.59 0.09 -25.93
CA ALA A 49 16.18 0.54 -27.25
C ALA A 49 17.39 0.93 -28.13
N GLU A 50 18.34 1.67 -27.57
CA GLU A 50 19.60 2.03 -28.24
C GLU A 50 20.43 0.79 -28.60
N ALA A 51 20.53 -0.19 -27.69
CA ALA A 51 21.26 -1.44 -27.95
C ALA A 51 20.59 -2.27 -29.08
N VAL A 52 19.26 -2.31 -29.12
CA VAL A 52 18.47 -2.96 -30.16
C VAL A 52 18.72 -2.27 -31.51
N GLU A 53 18.64 -0.95 -31.57
CA GLU A 53 18.90 -0.15 -32.77
C GLU A 53 20.34 -0.35 -33.28
N ALA A 54 21.33 -0.29 -32.38
CA ALA A 54 22.73 -0.51 -32.73
C ALA A 54 23.00 -1.95 -33.22
N ALA A 55 22.29 -2.95 -32.69
CA ALA A 55 22.37 -4.33 -33.19
C ALA A 55 21.78 -4.45 -34.60
N MET A 56 20.64 -3.81 -34.86
CA MET A 56 20.01 -3.79 -36.19
C MET A 56 20.91 -3.12 -37.23
N ILE A 57 21.49 -1.95 -36.93
CA ILE A 57 22.41 -1.24 -37.82
C ILE A 57 23.66 -2.09 -38.13
N ALA A 58 24.18 -2.80 -37.13
CA ALA A 58 25.35 -3.66 -37.28
C ALA A 58 25.05 -5.03 -37.92
N GLY A 59 23.79 -5.34 -38.25
CA GLY A 59 23.39 -6.64 -38.76
C GLY A 59 23.63 -7.80 -37.78
N ARG A 60 23.64 -7.51 -36.48
CA ARG A 60 23.82 -8.51 -35.41
C ARG A 60 22.48 -9.09 -34.98
N THR A 61 22.50 -10.32 -34.50
CA THR A 61 21.33 -10.93 -33.85
C THR A 61 20.99 -10.14 -32.59
N LEU A 62 19.70 -9.89 -32.39
CA LEU A 62 19.21 -9.15 -31.22
C LEU A 62 19.55 -9.93 -29.95
N PRO A 63 20.00 -9.27 -28.86
CA PRO A 63 20.07 -9.93 -27.56
C PRO A 63 18.68 -10.48 -27.17
N PRO A 64 18.63 -11.67 -26.54
CA PRO A 64 17.36 -12.21 -26.06
C PRO A 64 16.71 -11.22 -25.09
N PRO A 65 15.37 -11.19 -25.02
CA PRO A 65 14.68 -10.32 -24.08
C PRO A 65 15.13 -10.65 -22.65
N SER A 66 15.41 -9.61 -21.85
CA SER A 66 15.62 -9.79 -20.42
C SER A 66 14.35 -10.39 -19.79
N PRO A 67 14.50 -11.24 -18.76
CA PRO A 67 13.35 -11.77 -18.02
C PRO A 67 12.55 -10.69 -17.29
N GLN A 68 13.13 -9.50 -17.12
CA GLN A 68 12.45 -8.33 -16.59
C GLN A 68 11.95 -7.47 -17.75
N ASP A 69 10.62 -7.33 -17.87
CA ASP A 69 9.98 -6.38 -18.77
C ASP A 69 9.95 -4.99 -18.10
N PRO A 70 10.64 -3.98 -18.64
CA PRO A 70 10.61 -2.62 -18.10
C PRO A 70 9.19 -2.04 -18.12
N GLY A 71 8.33 -2.45 -19.05
CA GLY A 71 6.93 -2.03 -19.09
C GLY A 71 6.13 -2.51 -17.88
N LEU A 72 6.32 -3.78 -17.48
CA LEU A 72 5.70 -4.33 -16.27
C LEU A 72 6.23 -3.65 -15.00
N SER A 73 7.54 -3.45 -14.93
CA SER A 73 8.18 -2.76 -13.80
C SER A 73 7.64 -1.33 -13.65
N PHE A 74 7.54 -0.60 -14.77
CA PHE A 74 6.95 0.74 -14.80
C PHE A 74 5.49 0.74 -14.34
N SER A 75 4.67 -0.23 -14.79
CA SER A 75 3.26 -0.32 -14.39
C SER A 75 3.11 -0.54 -12.89
N ARG A 76 3.85 -1.49 -12.32
CA ARG A 76 3.85 -1.80 -10.88
C ARG A 76 4.25 -0.59 -10.04
N ILE A 77 5.37 0.06 -10.39
CA ILE A 77 5.82 1.24 -9.62
C ILE A 77 4.81 2.40 -9.75
N SER A 78 4.27 2.65 -10.95
CA SER A 78 3.24 3.68 -11.16
C SER A 78 1.96 3.39 -10.38
N ARG A 79 1.60 2.11 -10.21
CA ARG A 79 0.49 1.68 -9.36
C ARG A 79 0.80 1.93 -7.89
N ALA A 80 1.96 1.51 -7.39
CA ALA A 80 2.40 1.75 -6.02
C ALA A 80 2.37 3.24 -5.64
N VAL A 81 2.84 4.12 -6.54
CA VAL A 81 2.80 5.58 -6.34
C VAL A 81 1.36 6.09 -6.24
N ARG A 82 0.47 5.70 -7.16
CA ARG A 82 -0.95 6.11 -7.12
C ARG A 82 -1.64 5.62 -5.85
N LEU A 83 -1.40 4.37 -5.43
CA LEU A 83 -1.93 3.79 -4.19
C LEU A 83 -1.42 4.55 -2.96
N THR A 84 -0.15 4.94 -2.95
CA THR A 84 0.45 5.72 -1.86
C THR A 84 -0.20 7.09 -1.75
N LEU A 85 -0.40 7.79 -2.87
CA LEU A 85 -1.07 9.11 -2.90
C LEU A 85 -2.54 9.01 -2.48
N ALA A 86 -3.26 7.99 -2.93
CA ALA A 86 -4.64 7.75 -2.52
C ALA A 86 -4.73 7.44 -1.02
N LEU A 87 -3.75 6.72 -0.47
CA LEU A 87 -3.67 6.44 0.97
C LEU A 87 -3.36 7.70 1.77
N GLU A 88 -2.47 8.56 1.26
CA GLU A 88 -2.17 9.87 1.85
C GLU A 88 -3.42 10.75 1.93
N ALA A 89 -4.18 10.85 0.83
CA ALA A 89 -5.46 11.57 0.81
C ALA A 89 -6.44 11.01 1.85
N ARG A 90 -6.56 9.67 1.93
CA ARG A 90 -7.41 8.99 2.91
C ARG A 90 -7.00 9.27 4.36
N VAL A 91 -5.69 9.36 4.63
CA VAL A 91 -5.16 9.73 5.95
C VAL A 91 -5.45 11.20 6.26
N ALA A 92 -5.23 12.10 5.30
CA ALA A 92 -5.47 13.54 5.44
C ALA A 92 -6.95 13.87 5.71
N GLU A 93 -7.87 13.12 5.10
CA GLU A 93 -9.32 13.22 5.35
C GLU A 93 -9.75 12.64 6.72
N GLY A 94 -8.82 12.05 7.48
CA GLY A 94 -9.10 11.45 8.79
C GLY A 94 -9.88 10.14 8.74
N GLN A 95 -10.12 9.58 7.55
CA GLN A 95 -10.85 8.32 7.38
C GLN A 95 -10.13 7.13 8.01
N VAL A 96 -8.82 7.23 8.19
CA VAL A 96 -7.97 6.22 8.82
C VAL A 96 -7.98 6.29 10.34
N ALA A 97 -8.24 7.48 10.89
CA ALA A 97 -8.07 7.79 12.31
C ALA A 97 -9.37 7.91 13.10
N GLN A 98 -10.55 7.88 12.46
CA GLN A 98 -11.81 7.98 13.20
C GLN A 98 -11.86 6.89 14.30
N PRO A 99 -11.83 7.28 15.59
CA PRO A 99 -12.12 6.35 16.66
C PRO A 99 -13.58 5.98 16.45
N VAL A 100 -13.78 4.81 15.84
CA VAL A 100 -15.08 4.18 15.79
C VAL A 100 -15.58 4.20 17.23
N ALA A 101 -16.71 4.85 17.47
CA ALA A 101 -17.36 4.86 18.77
C ALA A 101 -17.34 3.44 19.36
N ALA A 102 -17.34 3.31 20.69
CA ALA A 102 -17.15 2.04 21.40
C ALA A 102 -18.04 0.87 20.92
N GLU A 103 -19.13 1.17 20.19
CA GLU A 103 -19.82 0.21 19.33
C GLU A 103 -19.30 0.28 17.89
N PRO A 104 -18.67 -0.80 17.37
CA PRO A 104 -18.47 -0.91 15.94
C PRO A 104 -19.83 -0.72 15.28
N PRO A 105 -19.99 0.20 14.31
CA PRO A 105 -21.25 0.30 13.59
C PRO A 105 -21.56 -1.10 13.08
N PRO A 106 -22.81 -1.57 13.24
CA PRO A 106 -23.20 -2.87 12.71
C PRO A 106 -22.70 -2.93 11.27
N PRO A 107 -22.12 -4.07 10.83
CA PRO A 107 -21.61 -4.19 9.47
C PRO A 107 -22.69 -3.62 8.58
N ARG A 108 -22.38 -2.49 7.90
CA ARG A 108 -23.32 -1.94 6.94
C ARG A 108 -23.58 -3.11 6.00
N PRO A 109 -24.83 -3.61 5.88
CA PRO A 109 -25.08 -4.65 4.92
C PRO A 109 -24.54 -4.10 3.62
N ILE A 110 -23.56 -4.82 3.03
CA ILE A 110 -23.15 -4.52 1.67
C ILE A 110 -24.47 -4.54 0.92
N CYS A 111 -24.88 -3.39 0.37
CA CYS A 111 -26.20 -3.36 -0.23
C CYS A 111 -26.17 -4.40 -1.35
N ALA A 112 -27.27 -5.12 -1.56
CA ALA A 112 -27.31 -6.16 -2.60
C ALA A 112 -26.85 -5.62 -3.97
N GLU A 113 -26.98 -4.30 -4.19
CA GLU A 113 -26.48 -3.59 -5.37
C GLU A 113 -24.94 -3.54 -5.45
N GLU A 114 -24.24 -3.34 -4.33
CA GLU A 114 -22.77 -3.35 -4.25
C GLU A 114 -22.22 -4.76 -4.45
N GLU A 115 -22.82 -5.78 -3.83
CA GLU A 115 -22.44 -7.18 -4.05
C GLU A 115 -22.63 -7.56 -5.51
N ALA A 116 -23.79 -7.24 -6.09
CA ALA A 116 -24.05 -7.48 -7.50
C ALA A 116 -23.12 -6.68 -8.42
N ARG A 117 -22.67 -5.48 -8.02
CA ARG A 117 -21.66 -4.70 -8.78
C ARG A 117 -20.31 -5.41 -8.75
N MET A 118 -19.86 -5.87 -7.58
CA MET A 118 -18.60 -6.61 -7.42
C MET A 118 -18.63 -7.91 -8.22
N GLU A 119 -19.75 -8.66 -8.18
CA GLU A 119 -19.95 -9.88 -8.95
C GLU A 119 -19.86 -9.61 -10.46
N ARG A 120 -20.57 -8.58 -10.97
CA ARG A 120 -20.47 -8.18 -12.39
C ARG A 120 -19.06 -7.78 -12.81
N ILE A 121 -18.29 -7.13 -11.93
CA ILE A 121 -16.89 -6.79 -12.22
C ILE A 121 -16.04 -8.06 -12.28
N ALA A 122 -16.23 -8.97 -11.32
CA ALA A 122 -15.52 -10.25 -11.27
C ALA A 122 -15.83 -11.11 -12.51
N GLU A 123 -17.09 -11.22 -12.91
CA GLU A 123 -17.52 -11.93 -14.12
C GLU A 123 -16.90 -11.32 -15.38
N ARG A 124 -16.89 -9.99 -15.50
CA ARG A 124 -16.26 -9.31 -16.64
C ARG A 124 -14.75 -9.55 -16.68
N LYS A 125 -14.08 -9.51 -15.53
CA LYS A 125 -12.64 -9.83 -15.43
C LYS A 125 -12.37 -11.27 -15.83
N ALA A 126 -13.15 -12.23 -15.32
CA ALA A 126 -13.02 -13.64 -15.65
C ALA A 126 -13.24 -13.90 -17.15
N HIS A 127 -14.24 -13.25 -17.76
CA HIS A 127 -14.49 -13.38 -19.20
C HIS A 127 -13.37 -12.77 -20.06
N ALA A 128 -12.88 -11.59 -19.68
CA ALA A 128 -11.74 -10.98 -20.36
C ALA A 128 -10.48 -11.83 -20.23
N GLN A 129 -10.22 -12.40 -19.05
CA GLN A 129 -9.12 -13.32 -18.81
C GLN A 129 -9.21 -14.55 -19.72
N GLU A 130 -10.36 -15.24 -19.72
CA GLU A 130 -10.56 -16.44 -20.55
C GLU A 130 -10.36 -16.13 -22.05
N ALA A 131 -10.83 -14.97 -22.52
CA ALA A 131 -10.66 -14.55 -23.91
C ALA A 131 -9.18 -14.31 -24.26
N VAL A 132 -8.41 -13.69 -23.36
CA VAL A 132 -6.98 -13.46 -23.60
C VAL A 132 -6.17 -14.74 -23.46
N GLU A 133 -6.47 -15.62 -22.49
CA GLU A 133 -5.82 -16.92 -22.34
C GLU A 133 -5.92 -17.76 -23.62
N LYS A 134 -7.10 -17.80 -24.27
CA LYS A 134 -7.27 -18.49 -25.57
C LYS A 134 -6.39 -17.92 -26.68
N LEU A 135 -6.12 -16.61 -26.65
CA LEU A 135 -5.20 -15.97 -27.61
C LEU A 135 -3.75 -16.30 -27.29
N ILE A 136 -3.41 -16.41 -26.00
CA ILE A 136 -2.07 -16.80 -25.53
C ILE A 136 -1.78 -18.26 -25.86
N ASP A 137 -2.74 -19.15 -25.68
CA ASP A 137 -2.61 -20.59 -26.01
C ASP A 137 -2.37 -20.83 -27.51
N ALA A 138 -2.81 -19.90 -28.36
CA ALA A 138 -2.55 -19.92 -29.79
C ALA A 138 -1.17 -19.32 -30.19
N ALA A 139 -0.46 -18.70 -29.23
CA ALA A 139 0.85 -18.11 -29.47
C ALA A 139 1.97 -19.18 -29.46
N PRO A 140 3.15 -18.87 -30.02
CA PRO A 140 4.30 -19.77 -29.96
C PRO A 140 4.69 -20.10 -28.50
N ALA A 141 5.12 -21.34 -28.25
CA ALA A 141 5.44 -21.84 -26.89
C ALA A 141 6.48 -21.02 -26.11
N GLY A 142 7.29 -20.19 -26.79
CA GLY A 142 8.26 -19.31 -26.15
C GLY A 142 7.69 -17.97 -25.65
N GLU A 143 6.49 -17.59 -26.06
CA GLU A 143 5.86 -16.30 -25.72
C GLU A 143 4.72 -16.45 -24.72
N ALA A 144 4.12 -17.64 -24.62
CA ALA A 144 2.94 -17.89 -23.81
C ALA A 144 3.13 -17.53 -22.33
N GLU A 145 4.25 -17.94 -21.72
CA GLU A 145 4.55 -17.65 -20.30
C GLU A 145 4.66 -16.14 -20.02
N ALA A 146 5.36 -15.41 -20.90
CA ALA A 146 5.50 -13.95 -20.77
C ALA A 146 4.14 -13.25 -20.91
N LEU A 147 3.30 -13.70 -21.85
CA LEU A 147 1.96 -13.14 -22.05
C LEU A 147 1.02 -13.47 -20.88
N HIS A 148 1.10 -14.68 -20.30
CA HIS A 148 0.33 -15.02 -19.09
C HIS A 148 0.71 -14.12 -17.91
N ASN A 149 2.01 -13.90 -17.70
CA ASN A 149 2.49 -13.00 -16.66
C ASN A 149 2.01 -11.56 -16.88
N ALA A 150 2.05 -11.07 -18.13
CA ALA A 150 1.54 -9.74 -18.47
C ALA A 150 0.02 -9.62 -18.30
N LEU A 151 -0.75 -10.66 -18.64
CA LEU A 151 -2.20 -10.69 -18.45
C LEU A 151 -2.57 -10.66 -16.96
N ALA A 152 -1.92 -11.51 -16.14
CA ALA A 152 -2.14 -11.56 -14.71
C ALA A 152 -1.94 -10.17 -14.07
N GLU A 153 -0.83 -9.50 -14.40
CA GLU A 153 -0.55 -8.14 -13.95
C GLU A 153 -1.64 -7.14 -14.36
N ARG A 154 -2.12 -7.20 -15.61
CA ARG A 154 -3.14 -6.25 -16.10
C ARG A 154 -4.51 -6.46 -15.47
N LEU A 155 -4.87 -7.70 -15.16
CA LEU A 155 -6.13 -8.02 -14.47
C LEU A 155 -6.11 -7.54 -13.01
N GLU A 156 -4.91 -7.56 -12.41
CA GLU A 156 -4.66 -7.03 -11.07
C GLU A 156 -4.55 -5.49 -11.05
N ASP A 157 -4.16 -4.85 -12.16
CA ASP A 157 -3.80 -3.42 -12.29
C ASP A 157 -4.87 -2.40 -11.90
N ALA A 158 -6.15 -2.80 -11.94
CA ALA A 158 -7.26 -1.97 -11.49
C ALA A 158 -7.77 -2.50 -10.14
N PRO A 159 -7.26 -2.01 -8.99
CA PRO A 159 -8.06 -2.06 -7.77
C PRO A 159 -9.41 -1.42 -8.09
N ASP A 160 -10.50 -2.09 -7.74
CA ASP A 160 -11.78 -1.39 -7.71
C ASP A 160 -11.58 -0.23 -6.71
N GLU A 161 -11.84 1.01 -7.13
CA GLU A 161 -11.77 2.18 -6.25
C GLU A 161 -12.59 1.93 -4.97
N ALA A 162 -13.69 1.19 -5.12
CA ALA A 162 -14.53 0.75 -4.03
C ALA A 162 -13.87 -0.33 -3.13
N GLU A 163 -12.97 -1.15 -3.66
CA GLU A 163 -12.12 -2.04 -2.85
C GLU A 163 -11.05 -1.24 -2.11
N PHE A 164 -10.43 -0.25 -2.75
CA PHE A 164 -9.40 0.59 -2.12
C PHE A 164 -9.94 1.34 -0.88
N GLU A 165 -11.11 1.96 -0.99
CA GLU A 165 -11.75 2.68 0.11
C GLU A 165 -12.08 1.76 1.31
N ARG A 166 -12.53 0.52 1.02
CA ARG A 166 -12.95 -0.45 2.06
C ARG A 166 -11.81 -1.31 2.57
N ALA A 167 -10.70 -1.39 1.85
CA ALA A 167 -9.57 -2.24 2.22
C ALA A 167 -8.97 -1.79 3.56
N PRO A 168 -8.56 -2.76 4.40
CA PRO A 168 -7.73 -2.48 5.58
C PRO A 168 -6.44 -1.79 5.14
N VAL A 169 -5.94 -0.86 5.94
CA VAL A 169 -4.73 -0.10 5.62
C VAL A 169 -3.53 -1.02 5.50
N SER A 170 -3.45 -2.06 6.36
CA SER A 170 -2.41 -3.09 6.23
C SER A 170 -2.38 -3.74 4.85
N ARG A 171 -3.54 -4.09 4.28
CA ARG A 171 -3.62 -4.71 2.95
C ARG A 171 -3.16 -3.76 1.85
N LEU A 172 -3.45 -2.46 1.99
CA LEU A 172 -2.96 -1.44 1.06
C LEU A 172 -1.44 -1.30 1.13
N ILE A 173 -0.87 -1.27 2.33
CA ILE A 173 0.59 -1.23 2.54
C ILE A 173 1.26 -2.47 1.96
N GLU A 174 0.73 -3.67 2.25
CA GLU A 174 1.24 -4.93 1.71
C GLU A 174 1.28 -4.90 0.18
N ARG A 175 0.21 -4.42 -0.45
CA ARG A 175 0.12 -4.29 -1.90
C ARG A 175 1.13 -3.29 -2.47
N ILE A 176 1.26 -2.11 -1.86
CA ILE A 176 2.26 -1.11 -2.27
C ILE A 176 3.67 -1.69 -2.16
N CYS A 177 3.98 -2.36 -1.06
CA CYS A 177 5.27 -2.99 -0.84
C CYS A 177 5.55 -4.11 -1.86
N ALA A 178 4.54 -4.95 -2.16
CA ALA A 178 4.64 -5.99 -3.18
C ALA A 178 4.89 -5.43 -4.58
N ASP A 179 4.17 -4.37 -4.98
CA ASP A 179 4.37 -3.68 -6.26
C ASP A 179 5.80 -3.09 -6.37
N LEU A 180 6.39 -2.68 -5.24
CA LEU A 180 7.76 -2.18 -5.13
C LEU A 180 8.83 -3.28 -4.94
N GLY A 181 8.42 -4.55 -4.78
CA GLY A 181 9.33 -5.67 -4.53
C GLY A 181 10.03 -5.62 -3.17
N VAL A 182 9.40 -5.00 -2.16
CA VAL A 182 9.92 -4.90 -0.79
C VAL A 182 8.96 -5.58 0.19
N GLU A 183 9.50 -6.13 1.28
CA GLU A 183 8.68 -6.69 2.36
C GLU A 183 8.30 -5.60 3.37
N PRO A 184 7.02 -5.51 3.80
CA PRO A 184 6.60 -4.55 4.81
C PRO A 184 7.09 -4.97 6.20
N ASP A 185 7.75 -4.05 6.91
CA ASP A 185 8.08 -4.21 8.33
C ASP A 185 6.86 -3.86 9.20
N TRP A 186 6.10 -4.88 9.61
CA TRP A 186 4.89 -4.69 10.43
C TRP A 186 5.15 -4.25 11.87
N ASP A 187 6.37 -4.42 12.39
CA ASP A 187 6.68 -3.98 13.75
C ASP A 187 6.77 -2.45 13.80
N LEU A 188 7.20 -1.80 12.71
CA LEU A 188 7.25 -0.35 12.59
C LEU A 188 5.88 0.33 12.74
N TRP A 189 4.79 -0.36 12.41
CA TRP A 189 3.44 0.22 12.35
C TRP A 189 2.52 -0.25 13.48
N GLU A 190 2.99 -1.08 14.43
CA GLU A 190 2.12 -1.69 15.44
C GLU A 190 1.41 -0.66 16.33
N ASP A 191 2.06 0.48 16.57
CA ASP A 191 1.54 1.58 17.37
C ASP A 191 0.58 2.49 16.60
N GLU A 192 0.33 2.24 15.32
CA GLU A 192 -0.51 3.13 14.54
C GLU A 192 -2.00 3.01 14.92
N PRO A 193 -2.78 4.11 14.89
CA PRO A 193 -4.20 4.06 15.23
C PRO A 193 -4.97 3.02 14.42
N TRP A 194 -4.68 2.94 13.12
CA TRP A 194 -5.31 1.97 12.23
C TRP A 194 -4.85 0.54 12.53
N ALA A 195 -3.58 0.32 12.86
CA ALA A 195 -3.05 -1.01 13.20
C ALA A 195 -3.67 -1.53 14.51
N ARG A 196 -3.75 -0.67 15.53
CA ARG A 196 -4.43 -0.96 16.80
C ARG A 196 -5.92 -1.21 16.60
N ASN A 197 -6.58 -0.46 15.73
CA ASN A 197 -7.98 -0.67 15.38
C ASN A 197 -8.17 -2.04 14.70
N GLU A 198 -7.35 -2.36 13.70
CA GLU A 198 -7.39 -3.65 13.00
C GLU A 198 -7.11 -4.84 13.94
N ALA A 199 -6.15 -4.70 14.86
CA ALA A 199 -5.86 -5.68 15.90
C ALA A 199 -7.08 -5.92 16.81
N THR A 200 -7.70 -4.83 17.27
CA THR A 200 -8.87 -4.86 18.16
C THR A 200 -10.07 -5.51 17.47
N ARG A 201 -10.29 -5.19 16.19
CA ARG A 201 -11.42 -5.72 15.39
C ARG A 201 -11.14 -7.08 14.77
N ARG A 202 -9.90 -7.60 14.87
CA ARG A 202 -9.45 -8.84 14.23
C ARG A 202 -9.82 -8.91 12.75
N VAL A 203 -9.53 -7.84 12.03
CA VAL A 203 -9.89 -7.70 10.61
C VAL A 203 -9.29 -8.86 9.80
N ARG A 204 -10.13 -9.62 9.08
CA ARG A 204 -9.67 -10.77 8.30
C ARG A 204 -8.61 -10.34 7.28
N GLY A 205 -7.49 -11.05 7.27
CA GLY A 205 -6.36 -10.75 6.37
C GLY A 205 -5.40 -9.69 6.90
N SER A 206 -5.73 -8.99 7.98
CA SER A 206 -4.76 -8.08 8.62
C SER A 206 -3.64 -8.87 9.31
N PRO A 207 -2.36 -8.46 9.17
CA PRO A 207 -1.24 -9.04 9.91
C PRO A 207 -1.41 -8.87 11.42
N TYR A 208 -2.21 -7.90 11.87
CA TYR A 208 -2.48 -7.63 13.28
C TYR A 208 -3.61 -8.48 13.87
N ALA A 209 -4.45 -9.14 13.05
CA ALA A 209 -5.58 -9.91 13.55
C ALA A 209 -5.17 -11.14 14.39
N ARG A 210 -3.94 -11.63 14.20
CA ARG A 210 -3.38 -12.79 14.91
C ARG A 210 -2.37 -12.41 15.99
N ARG A 211 -1.82 -11.18 15.94
CA ARG A 211 -0.92 -10.71 16.98
C ARG A 211 -1.73 -10.60 18.26
N ARG A 212 -1.42 -11.47 19.23
CA ARG A 212 -1.88 -11.24 20.61
C ARG A 212 -1.34 -9.87 20.94
N THR A 213 -2.22 -8.89 21.17
CA THR A 213 -1.83 -7.60 21.72
C THR A 213 -0.90 -7.95 22.87
N ARG A 214 0.37 -7.54 22.73
CA ARG A 214 1.35 -7.70 23.81
C ARG A 214 0.71 -6.95 24.96
N VAL A 215 0.07 -7.69 25.86
CA VAL A 215 -0.57 -7.11 27.03
C VAL A 215 0.59 -6.45 27.72
N GLU A 216 0.67 -5.12 27.63
CA GLU A 216 1.66 -4.37 28.39
C GLU A 216 1.58 -4.93 29.80
N PRO A 217 2.70 -5.41 30.38
CA PRO A 217 2.70 -5.96 31.72
C PRO A 217 2.14 -4.85 32.61
N ARG A 218 0.86 -5.01 32.96
CA ARG A 218 0.03 -4.06 33.68
C ARG A 218 0.91 -3.52 34.79
N SER A 219 1.38 -2.28 34.65
CA SER A 219 2.38 -1.68 35.54
C SER A 219 2.03 -2.09 36.95
N ALA A 220 2.88 -2.92 37.55
CA ALA A 220 2.62 -3.50 38.86
C ALA A 220 2.21 -2.33 39.77
N PRO A 221 1.07 -2.42 40.48
CA PRO A 221 0.54 -1.30 41.25
C PRO A 221 1.68 -0.79 42.13
N ALA A 222 2.12 0.44 41.85
CA ALA A 222 3.20 1.08 42.59
C ALA A 222 2.88 0.95 44.06
N GLY A 223 3.82 0.35 44.80
CA GLY A 223 3.65 -0.13 46.16
C GLY A 223 2.80 0.81 46.99
N ARG A 224 1.72 0.27 47.53
CA ARG A 224 0.96 0.78 48.65
C ARG A 224 1.98 1.02 49.77
N ARG A 225 2.51 2.25 49.90
CA ARG A 225 3.40 2.62 51.02
C ARG A 225 2.59 2.42 52.29
N GLU A 226 3.05 1.46 53.10
CA GLU A 226 2.63 1.24 54.47
C GLU A 226 2.64 2.56 55.22
N ALA A 227 1.50 2.86 55.84
CA ALA A 227 1.45 3.75 56.97
C ALA A 227 2.19 3.06 58.13
N ALA A 228 3.40 3.53 58.44
CA ALA A 228 3.85 3.59 59.83
C ALA A 228 3.17 4.83 60.41
N ASP A 229 2.19 4.72 61.30
CA ASP A 229 2.33 4.28 62.70
C ASP A 229 3.50 5.01 63.38
N ASP A 230 3.17 6.21 63.87
CA ASP A 230 3.91 6.91 64.92
C ASP A 230 2.86 7.33 65.96
N GLY A 231 3.15 6.98 67.20
CA GLY A 231 2.25 6.97 68.35
C GLY A 231 2.11 8.29 69.11
#